data_AF-A0A4Y4DWD6-F1
#
_entry.id   AF-A0A4Y4DWD6-F1
#
_cell.length_a   1.000
_cell.length_b   1.000
_cell.length_c   1.000
_cell.angle_alpha   90.00
_cell.angle_beta   90.00
_cell.angle_gamma   90.00
#
_symmetry.space_group_name_H-M   'P 1'
#
loop_
_entity.id
_entity.type
_entity.pdbx_description
1 polymer ?
#
loop_
_entity_poly.entity_id
_entity_poly.type
_entity_poly.pdbx_seq_one_letter_code
_entity_poly.pdbx_strand_id
1 'polypeptide(L)'
;MPDQTLTHLAMLLDRSGSMQTIKQATEQGFDLFLAEQRDAPGRCTVTLAQFDNEYEEVYTDLDVREVPPLDLRPRGMTALLDSIGRLVQTTALRIAQLPEDQRPGAVIVGIMTDGLENASKEYTHAAIKALVTEREEQFGWTFLYMGANQDAIEVGTSLGVKRERSLTYDAANVDQAYAATSRSMAGMRTAMAAGAPPAAARDQHAVYTEADRAAAGRRATDRPRSARPAPQPPVAAPTGTKDDPFDEYHLLQHLRSVVVSGSATLADIGTYGGRPVVWATLRGVPVSLNADTSRAALVQLVETSAHGPLPWGVIANRAGRLDKVTFRPGERVRGFYCYTSDVQAAAGPLGSVAVAR
;
A
#
# COMPACT_ATOMS: atom_id res chain seq x y z
N MET A 1 34.63 5.83 -6.81
CA MET A 1 33.39 5.92 -7.61
C MET A 1 32.22 5.46 -6.77
N PRO A 2 31.06 6.14 -6.83
CA PRO A 2 29.83 5.74 -6.13
C PRO A 2 29.40 4.30 -6.43
N ASP A 3 28.75 3.65 -5.47
CA ASP A 3 28.15 2.32 -5.64
C ASP A 3 26.97 2.41 -6.60
N GLN A 4 27.21 2.04 -7.87
CA GLN A 4 26.22 2.10 -8.95
C GLN A 4 25.03 1.15 -8.72
N THR A 5 25.16 0.18 -7.81
CA THR A 5 24.10 -0.77 -7.47
C THR A 5 23.26 -0.32 -6.27
N LEU A 6 23.66 0.75 -5.59
CA LEU A 6 22.95 1.34 -4.46
C LEU A 6 22.08 2.51 -4.89
N THR A 7 20.80 2.41 -4.61
CA THR A 7 19.83 3.52 -4.70
C THR A 7 19.43 3.98 -3.31
N HIS A 8 19.37 5.30 -3.11
CA HIS A 8 18.79 5.90 -1.91
C HIS A 8 17.42 6.50 -2.23
N LEU A 9 16.38 6.08 -1.51
CA LEU A 9 15.03 6.63 -1.59
C LEU A 9 14.82 7.61 -0.42
N ALA A 10 14.68 8.89 -0.72
CA ALA A 10 14.32 9.93 0.25
C ALA A 10 12.83 10.26 0.11
N MET A 11 12.01 9.71 1.00
CA MET A 11 10.55 9.85 0.97
C MET A 11 10.13 10.99 1.90
N LEU A 12 9.46 11.99 1.34
CA LEU A 12 8.80 13.06 2.08
C LEU A 12 7.29 12.84 2.06
N LEU A 13 6.73 12.57 3.22
CA LEU A 13 5.31 12.27 3.37
C LEU A 13 4.61 13.30 4.23
N ASP A 14 3.60 13.94 3.65
CA ASP A 14 2.68 14.81 4.38
C ASP A 14 1.91 14.02 5.44
N ARG A 15 1.82 14.59 6.64
CA ARG A 15 0.97 14.15 7.74
C ARG A 15 0.16 15.31 8.30
N SER A 16 -0.11 16.33 7.50
CA SER A 16 -1.00 17.43 7.85
C SER A 16 -2.41 16.93 8.17
N GLY A 17 -3.24 17.77 8.81
CA GLY A 17 -4.59 17.37 9.21
C GLY A 17 -5.49 16.88 8.05
N SER A 18 -5.24 17.29 6.80
CA SER A 18 -6.00 16.84 5.62
C SER A 18 -5.83 15.34 5.36
N MET A 19 -4.64 14.80 5.64
CA MET A 19 -4.28 13.40 5.47
C MET A 19 -5.17 12.46 6.29
N GLN A 20 -5.91 12.96 7.28
CA GLN A 20 -6.82 12.17 8.10
C GLN A 20 -7.84 11.39 7.25
N THR A 21 -8.28 11.96 6.13
CA THR A 21 -9.28 11.35 5.25
C THR A 21 -8.71 10.19 4.43
N ILE A 22 -7.42 10.24 4.10
CA ILE A 22 -6.72 9.25 3.28
C ILE A 22 -5.69 8.43 4.05
N LYS A 23 -5.67 8.54 5.39
CA LYS A 23 -4.69 7.87 6.25
C LYS A 23 -4.54 6.39 5.94
N GLN A 24 -5.65 5.66 5.98
CA GLN A 24 -5.65 4.22 5.81
C GLN A 24 -5.19 3.81 4.40
N ALA A 25 -5.62 4.54 3.38
CA ALA A 25 -5.21 4.29 1.99
C ALA A 25 -3.72 4.60 1.79
N THR A 26 -3.21 5.62 2.48
CA THR A 26 -1.79 6.00 2.48
C THR A 26 -0.92 4.93 3.12
N GLU A 27 -1.29 4.43 4.31
CA GLU A 27 -0.57 3.35 5.00
C GLU A 27 -0.52 2.08 4.16
N GLN A 28 -1.66 1.68 3.58
CA GLN A 28 -1.73 0.51 2.70
C GLN A 28 -0.93 0.69 1.40
N GLY A 29 -1.03 1.87 0.78
CA GLY A 29 -0.27 2.19 -0.42
C GLY A 29 1.23 2.18 -0.17
N PHE A 30 1.67 2.70 0.97
CA PHE A 30 3.08 2.68 1.40
C PHE A 30 3.57 1.26 1.66
N ASP A 31 2.77 0.41 2.30
CA ASP A 31 3.14 -1.00 2.54
C ASP A 31 3.31 -1.77 1.22
N LEU A 32 2.41 -1.58 0.26
CA LEU A 32 2.52 -2.17 -1.08
C LEU A 32 3.74 -1.64 -1.83
N PHE A 33 3.97 -0.33 -1.78
CA PHE A 33 5.16 0.30 -2.33
C PHE A 33 6.44 -0.34 -1.77
N LEU A 34 6.55 -0.49 -0.45
CA LEU A 34 7.71 -1.10 0.18
C LEU A 34 7.90 -2.56 -0.24
N ALA A 35 6.81 -3.35 -0.35
CA ALA A 35 6.90 -4.72 -0.82
C ALA A 35 7.54 -4.79 -2.21
N GLU A 36 7.07 -3.98 -3.16
CA GLU A 36 7.65 -3.92 -4.50
C GLU A 36 9.10 -3.41 -4.49
N GLN A 37 9.42 -2.43 -3.64
CA GLN A 37 10.78 -1.93 -3.51
C GLN A 37 11.73 -2.98 -2.88
N ARG A 38 11.25 -3.89 -2.02
CA ARG A 38 12.08 -4.98 -1.47
C ARG A 38 12.43 -6.02 -2.52
N ASP A 39 11.52 -6.27 -3.45
CA ASP A 39 11.68 -7.27 -4.50
C ASP A 39 12.48 -6.74 -5.71
N ALA A 40 12.52 -5.42 -5.89
CA ALA A 40 13.33 -4.81 -6.95
C ALA A 40 14.83 -5.07 -6.75
N PRO A 41 15.58 -5.37 -7.83
CA PRO A 41 17.00 -5.69 -7.75
C PRO A 41 17.84 -4.47 -7.34
N GLY A 42 19.09 -4.74 -6.95
CA GLY A 42 20.02 -3.74 -6.43
C GLY A 42 19.86 -3.49 -4.93
N ARG A 43 20.82 -2.79 -4.34
CA ARG A 43 20.77 -2.36 -2.94
C ARG A 43 19.89 -1.12 -2.84
N CYS A 44 19.11 -1.02 -1.78
CA CYS A 44 18.22 0.11 -1.57
C CYS A 44 18.18 0.52 -0.11
N THR A 45 18.44 1.79 0.15
CA THR A 45 18.23 2.41 1.46
C THR A 45 17.09 3.40 1.38
N VAL A 46 16.38 3.61 2.48
CA VAL A 46 15.21 4.48 2.57
C VAL A 46 15.36 5.41 3.76
N THR A 47 15.16 6.70 3.51
CA THR A 47 14.88 7.71 4.52
C THR A 47 13.41 8.09 4.39
N LEU A 48 12.66 8.07 5.50
CA LEU A 48 11.30 8.60 5.54
C LEU A 48 11.27 9.81 6.47
N ALA A 49 10.92 10.95 5.91
CA ALA A 49 10.54 12.13 6.66
C ALA A 49 9.02 12.32 6.59
N GLN A 50 8.37 12.43 7.74
CA GLN A 50 6.99 12.88 7.84
C GLN A 50 6.98 14.38 8.18
N PHE A 51 6.04 15.13 7.62
CA PHE A 51 5.94 16.54 7.91
C PHE A 51 4.50 17.05 8.04
N ASP A 52 4.35 18.05 8.91
CA ASP A 52 3.18 18.92 8.98
C ASP A 52 3.68 20.38 8.96
N ASN A 53 3.46 21.16 10.02
CA ASN A 53 4.21 22.38 10.29
C ASN A 53 5.50 22.11 11.08
N GLU A 54 5.78 20.85 11.39
CA GLU A 54 6.99 20.30 11.96
C GLU A 54 7.56 19.22 11.03
N TYR A 55 8.88 19.09 11.00
CA TYR A 55 9.61 18.10 10.21
C TYR A 55 10.17 17.01 11.13
N GLU A 56 9.95 15.74 10.79
CA GLU A 56 10.44 14.59 11.55
C GLU A 56 10.97 13.50 10.62
N GLU A 57 12.21 13.07 10.83
CA GLU A 57 12.75 11.86 10.19
C GLU A 57 12.39 10.65 11.04
N VAL A 58 11.49 9.82 10.52
CA VAL A 58 11.02 8.59 11.17
C VAL A 58 12.14 7.55 11.22
N TYR A 59 12.88 7.45 10.13
CA TYR A 59 14.10 6.66 9.99
C TYR A 59 14.94 7.21 8.85
N THR A 60 16.25 6.95 8.89
CA THR A 60 17.25 7.46 7.95
C THR A 60 18.15 6.32 7.48
N ASP A 61 18.43 6.26 6.18
CA ASP A 61 19.37 5.31 5.56
C ASP A 61 19.13 3.83 5.89
N LEU A 62 17.88 3.46 6.18
CA LEU A 62 17.50 2.10 6.57
C LEU A 62 17.44 1.19 5.34
N ASP A 63 17.92 -0.06 5.42
CA ASP A 63 17.74 -1.02 4.33
C ASP A 63 16.24 -1.21 4.07
N VAL A 64 15.84 -1.19 2.80
CA VAL A 64 14.42 -1.31 2.40
C VAL A 64 13.74 -2.57 2.97
N ARG A 65 14.50 -3.62 3.26
CA ARG A 65 14.04 -4.89 3.84
C ARG A 65 13.72 -4.77 5.34
N GLU A 66 14.29 -3.78 6.01
CA GLU A 66 14.13 -3.54 7.45
C GLU A 66 13.12 -2.42 7.73
N VAL A 67 12.64 -1.72 6.69
CA VAL A 67 11.66 -0.64 6.85
C VAL A 67 10.38 -1.16 7.50
N PRO A 68 9.92 -0.56 8.63
CA PRO A 68 8.67 -0.97 9.27
C PRO A 68 7.44 -0.44 8.50
N PRO A 69 6.24 -1.01 8.75
CA PRO A 69 4.99 -0.44 8.28
C PRO A 69 4.84 1.04 8.67
N LEU A 70 4.15 1.82 7.84
CA LEU A 70 3.93 3.23 8.10
C LEU A 70 2.95 3.41 9.29
N ASP A 71 3.38 4.18 10.30
CA ASP A 71 2.50 4.77 11.30
C ASP A 71 2.28 6.25 10.95
N LEU A 72 1.15 6.55 10.31
CA LEU A 72 0.81 7.92 9.93
C LEU A 72 -0.04 8.54 11.04
N ARG A 73 0.35 9.72 11.54
CA ARG A 73 -0.43 10.44 12.57
C ARG A 73 -0.78 11.85 12.09
N PRO A 74 -1.89 12.00 11.32
CA PRO A 74 -2.28 13.28 10.76
C PRO A 74 -2.52 14.37 11.82
N ARG A 75 -1.92 15.54 11.65
CA ARG A 75 -2.03 16.70 12.55
C ARG A 75 -1.53 17.98 11.89
N GLY A 76 -1.83 19.15 12.46
CA GLY A 76 -1.17 20.40 12.09
C GLY A 76 -1.46 20.89 10.67
N MET A 77 -0.59 21.78 10.19
CA MET A 77 -0.66 22.45 8.89
C MET A 77 0.37 21.87 7.89
N THR A 78 0.56 22.47 6.72
CA THR A 78 1.44 21.92 5.65
C THR A 78 2.60 22.88 5.36
N ALA A 79 3.79 22.60 5.88
CA ALA A 79 5.05 23.30 5.59
C ALA A 79 5.89 22.51 4.58
N LEU A 80 5.36 22.34 3.36
CA LEU A 80 5.93 21.57 2.27
C LEU A 80 7.28 22.11 1.81
N LEU A 81 7.41 23.43 1.56
CA LEU A 81 8.65 24.02 1.06
C LEU A 81 9.80 23.83 2.05
N ASP A 82 9.57 24.14 3.32
CA ASP A 82 10.59 23.97 4.36
C ASP A 82 10.99 22.51 4.51
N SER A 83 10.03 21.60 4.42
CA SER A 83 10.28 20.16 4.54
C SER A 83 11.06 19.59 3.36
N ILE A 84 10.79 20.05 2.12
CA ILE A 84 11.61 19.70 0.94
C ILE A 84 13.03 20.23 1.12
N GLY A 85 13.17 21.51 1.48
CA GLY A 85 14.47 22.14 1.68
C GLY A 85 15.32 21.40 2.72
N ARG A 86 14.70 21.02 3.84
CA ARG A 86 15.34 20.24 4.90
C ARG A 86 15.74 18.85 4.44
N LEU A 87 14.81 18.06 3.89
CA LEU A 87 15.10 16.69 3.45
C LEU A 87 16.24 16.64 2.42
N VAL A 88 16.21 17.54 1.43
CA VAL A 88 17.23 17.57 0.37
C VAL A 88 18.61 17.91 0.94
N GLN A 89 18.69 18.89 1.85
CA GLN A 89 19.96 19.26 2.46
C GLN A 89 20.48 18.20 3.43
N THR A 90 19.64 17.63 4.30
CA THR A 90 20.08 16.59 5.24
C THR A 90 20.55 15.34 4.49
N THR A 91 19.82 14.93 3.45
CA THR A 91 20.22 13.83 2.57
C THR A 91 21.55 14.12 1.85
N ALA A 92 21.72 15.33 1.30
CA ALA A 92 22.96 15.71 0.61
C ALA A 92 24.17 15.73 1.57
N LEU A 93 23.97 16.23 2.80
CA LEU A 93 25.01 16.24 3.83
C LEU A 93 25.42 14.83 4.24
N ARG A 94 24.47 13.91 4.45
CA ARG A 94 24.75 12.51 4.76
C ARG A 94 25.56 11.84 3.67
N ILE A 95 25.12 11.97 2.41
CA ILE A 95 25.81 11.40 1.26
C ILE A 95 27.23 11.97 1.13
N ALA A 96 27.43 13.27 1.35
CA ALA A 96 28.74 13.90 1.27
C ALA A 96 29.72 13.35 2.33
N GLN A 97 29.21 12.94 3.50
CA GLN A 97 30.00 12.35 4.59
C GLN A 97 30.38 10.88 4.35
N LEU A 98 29.70 10.19 3.44
CA LEU A 98 30.05 8.82 3.08
C LEU A 98 31.36 8.77 2.27
N PRO A 99 32.19 7.73 2.48
CA PRO A 99 33.26 7.37 1.55
C PRO A 99 32.74 7.28 0.12
N GLU A 100 33.54 7.69 -0.87
CA GLU A 100 33.07 7.81 -2.25
C GLU A 100 32.52 6.50 -2.80
N ASP A 101 33.08 5.36 -2.42
CA ASP A 101 32.67 4.00 -2.79
C ASP A 101 31.41 3.50 -2.07
N GLN A 102 30.94 4.22 -1.06
CA GLN A 102 29.72 3.92 -0.31
C GLN A 102 28.57 4.87 -0.65
N ARG A 103 28.82 5.92 -1.43
CA ARG A 103 27.79 6.85 -1.89
C ARG A 103 26.82 6.13 -2.85
N PRO A 104 25.51 6.41 -2.76
CA PRO A 104 24.55 5.82 -3.68
C PRO A 104 24.80 6.31 -5.11
N GLY A 105 24.70 5.40 -6.08
CA GLY A 105 24.74 5.70 -7.51
C GLY A 105 23.51 6.48 -7.98
N ALA A 106 22.39 6.40 -7.27
CA ALA A 106 21.23 7.26 -7.48
C ALA A 106 20.54 7.66 -6.18
N VAL A 107 20.00 8.88 -6.19
CA VAL A 107 19.11 9.39 -5.17
C VAL A 107 17.78 9.71 -5.82
N ILE A 108 16.70 9.10 -5.31
CA ILE A 108 15.34 9.35 -5.76
C ILE A 108 14.57 9.95 -4.59
N VAL A 109 14.03 11.14 -4.80
CA VAL A 109 13.23 11.89 -3.83
C VAL A 109 11.76 11.76 -4.21
N GLY A 110 10.97 11.11 -3.36
CA GLY A 110 9.52 11.00 -3.53
C GLY A 110 8.80 11.96 -2.60
N ILE A 111 8.02 12.89 -3.14
CA ILE A 111 7.27 13.89 -2.37
C ILE A 111 5.78 13.58 -2.52
N MET A 112 5.10 13.28 -1.41
CA MET A 112 3.67 13.02 -1.39
C MET A 112 2.94 13.96 -0.42
N THR A 113 1.88 14.60 -0.91
CA THR A 113 1.05 15.52 -0.12
C THR A 113 -0.39 15.51 -0.60
N ASP A 114 -1.34 15.69 0.32
CA ASP A 114 -2.74 16.00 -0.01
C ASP A 114 -3.10 17.47 0.32
N GLY A 115 -2.24 18.13 1.10
CA GLY A 115 -2.40 19.51 1.52
C GLY A 115 -1.93 20.54 0.50
N LEU A 116 -2.31 21.79 0.75
CA LEU A 116 -1.76 22.97 0.09
C LEU A 116 -0.75 23.63 1.01
N GLU A 117 0.41 24.00 0.48
CA GLU A 117 1.42 24.78 1.21
C GLU A 117 0.79 26.00 1.89
N ASN A 118 0.94 26.11 3.21
CA ASN A 118 0.34 27.17 4.01
C ASN A 118 1.10 27.53 5.30
N ALA A 119 2.27 26.93 5.56
CA ALA A 119 2.97 27.07 6.85
C ALA A 119 4.49 27.26 6.76
N SER A 120 5.11 27.12 5.59
CA SER A 120 6.55 27.31 5.38
C SER A 120 7.00 28.76 5.63
N LYS A 121 8.22 28.92 6.15
CA LYS A 121 8.82 30.20 6.56
C LYS A 121 10.27 30.37 6.12
N GLU A 122 11.01 29.29 5.89
CA GLU A 122 12.44 29.31 5.56
C GLU A 122 12.67 29.35 4.06
N TYR A 123 11.87 28.61 3.30
CA TYR A 123 12.03 28.45 1.85
C TYR A 123 10.86 29.02 1.06
N THR A 124 11.18 29.57 -0.11
CA THR A 124 10.22 30.00 -1.12
C THR A 124 10.16 28.97 -2.27
N HIS A 125 9.09 28.99 -3.06
CA HIS A 125 9.00 28.16 -4.28
C HIS A 125 10.21 28.34 -5.20
N ALA A 126 10.67 29.59 -5.40
CA ALA A 126 11.83 29.87 -6.24
C ALA A 126 13.12 29.26 -5.66
N ALA A 127 13.31 29.30 -4.35
CA ALA A 127 14.45 28.69 -3.68
C ALA A 127 14.41 27.15 -3.79
N ILE A 128 13.25 26.53 -3.59
CA ILE A 128 13.10 25.08 -3.75
C ILE A 128 13.30 24.65 -5.20
N LYS A 129 12.76 25.40 -6.16
CA LYS A 129 12.99 25.15 -7.58
C LYS A 129 14.48 25.16 -7.94
N ALA A 130 15.21 26.19 -7.48
CA ALA A 130 16.64 26.27 -7.71
C ALA A 130 17.39 25.09 -7.09
N LEU A 131 17.03 24.71 -5.86
CA LEU A 131 17.63 23.56 -5.16
C LEU A 131 17.35 22.23 -5.87
N VAL A 132 16.11 21.98 -6.30
CA VAL A 132 15.73 20.78 -7.05
C VAL A 132 16.46 20.71 -8.39
N THR A 133 16.49 21.82 -9.15
CA THR A 133 17.24 21.90 -10.42
C THR A 133 18.73 21.62 -10.21
N GLU A 134 19.36 22.25 -9.22
CA GLU A 134 20.78 22.03 -8.91
C GLU A 134 21.08 20.55 -8.62
N ARG A 135 20.26 19.91 -7.77
CA ARG A 135 20.44 18.50 -7.40
C ARG A 135 20.22 17.56 -8.58
N GLU A 136 19.25 17.86 -9.42
CA GLU A 136 18.97 17.06 -10.62
C GLU A 136 20.10 17.18 -11.67
N GLU A 137 20.56 18.39 -11.94
CA GLU A 137 21.53 18.68 -13.02
C GLU A 137 22.97 18.35 -12.63
N GLN A 138 23.39 18.69 -11.41
CA GLN A 138 24.78 18.54 -10.98
C GLN A 138 25.05 17.20 -10.28
N PHE A 139 24.03 16.64 -9.61
CA PHE A 139 24.19 15.43 -8.80
C PHE A 139 23.36 14.24 -9.32
N GLY A 140 22.60 14.43 -10.40
CA GLY A 140 21.82 13.36 -11.02
C GLY A 140 20.64 12.87 -10.16
N TRP A 141 20.19 13.65 -9.18
CA TRP A 141 19.05 13.28 -8.35
C TRP A 141 17.77 13.21 -9.20
N THR A 142 16.82 12.40 -8.75
CA THR A 142 15.52 12.26 -9.39
C THR A 142 14.44 12.69 -8.42
N PHE A 143 13.55 13.58 -8.85
CA PHE A 143 12.43 14.03 -8.03
C PHE A 143 11.11 13.55 -8.63
N LEU A 144 10.27 12.97 -7.79
CA LEU A 144 8.91 12.53 -8.11
C LEU A 144 7.94 13.26 -7.18
N TYR A 145 6.92 13.91 -7.74
CA TYR A 145 5.93 14.65 -6.98
C TYR A 145 4.53 14.04 -7.15
N MET A 146 3.81 13.86 -6.04
CA MET A 146 2.44 13.35 -5.99
C MET A 146 1.59 14.30 -5.15
N GLY A 147 0.55 14.87 -5.75
CA GLY A 147 -0.38 15.76 -5.06
C GLY A 147 -1.84 15.38 -5.27
N ALA A 148 -2.65 15.49 -4.22
CA ALA A 148 -4.11 15.24 -4.30
C ALA A 148 -4.90 16.36 -5.01
N ASN A 149 -4.25 17.50 -5.29
CA ASN A 149 -4.90 18.72 -5.80
C ASN A 149 -4.96 18.73 -7.33
N GLN A 150 -6.00 19.39 -7.90
CA GLN A 150 -6.18 19.50 -9.36
C GLN A 150 -4.95 20.09 -10.07
N ASP A 151 -4.18 20.93 -9.37
CA ASP A 151 -3.01 21.62 -9.91
C ASP A 151 -1.68 20.97 -9.48
N ALA A 152 -1.68 19.71 -9.01
CA ALA A 152 -0.47 19.06 -8.50
C ALA A 152 0.69 19.04 -9.52
N ILE A 153 0.39 18.97 -10.82
CA ILE A 153 1.41 19.07 -11.87
C ILE A 153 2.02 20.47 -11.93
N GLU A 154 1.21 21.52 -11.80
CA GLU A 154 1.68 22.90 -11.79
C GLU A 154 2.49 23.19 -10.53
N VAL A 155 2.01 22.70 -9.38
CA VAL A 155 2.76 22.76 -8.11
C VAL A 155 4.10 22.04 -8.26
N GLY A 156 4.13 20.80 -8.73
CA GLY A 156 5.37 20.06 -9.01
C GLY A 156 6.33 20.83 -9.92
N THR A 157 5.80 21.43 -11.00
CA THR A 157 6.59 22.26 -11.93
C THR A 157 7.14 23.53 -11.25
N SER A 158 6.36 24.15 -10.36
CA SER A 158 6.80 25.30 -9.57
C SER A 158 7.91 24.95 -8.58
N LEU A 159 8.00 23.69 -8.15
CA LEU A 159 9.06 23.14 -7.30
C LEU A 159 10.29 22.67 -8.09
N GLY A 160 10.25 22.73 -9.42
CA GLY A 160 11.34 22.25 -10.30
C GLY A 160 11.21 20.80 -10.75
N VAL A 161 10.14 20.10 -10.36
CA VAL A 161 9.87 18.73 -10.80
C VAL A 161 9.22 18.76 -12.19
N LYS A 162 9.75 17.99 -13.14
CA LYS A 162 9.19 17.93 -14.50
C LYS A 162 7.75 17.42 -14.51
N ARG A 163 6.95 17.84 -15.49
CA ARG A 163 5.55 17.41 -15.67
C ARG A 163 5.42 15.89 -15.77
N GLU A 164 6.36 15.25 -16.46
CA GLU A 164 6.40 13.80 -16.64
C GLU A 164 6.58 13.07 -15.30
N ARG A 165 7.14 13.76 -14.30
CA ARG A 165 7.44 13.28 -12.94
C ARG A 165 6.53 13.84 -11.86
N SER A 166 5.43 14.47 -12.27
CA SER A 166 4.40 14.98 -11.38
C SER A 166 3.09 14.25 -11.63
N LEU A 167 2.45 13.77 -10.56
CA LEU A 167 1.19 13.03 -10.59
C LEU A 167 0.13 13.73 -9.76
N THR A 168 -1.00 14.03 -10.39
CA THR A 168 -2.23 14.37 -9.67
C THR A 168 -2.97 13.08 -9.33
N TYR A 169 -3.36 12.92 -8.07
CA TYR A 169 -4.22 11.82 -7.64
C TYR A 169 -5.51 12.33 -6.99
N ASP A 170 -6.55 11.52 -7.00
CA ASP A 170 -7.76 11.74 -6.22
C ASP A 170 -7.64 10.98 -4.89
N ALA A 171 -8.19 11.53 -3.81
CA ALA A 171 -8.21 10.89 -2.49
C ALA A 171 -8.78 9.47 -2.51
N ALA A 172 -9.66 9.14 -3.47
CA ALA A 172 -10.20 7.80 -3.66
C ALA A 172 -9.24 6.81 -4.35
N ASN A 173 -8.14 7.27 -4.93
CA ASN A 173 -7.20 6.47 -5.73
C ASN A 173 -5.74 6.59 -5.25
N VAL A 174 -5.52 6.78 -3.95
CA VAL A 174 -4.19 6.87 -3.34
C VAL A 174 -3.36 5.61 -3.62
N ASP A 175 -4.00 4.45 -3.65
CA ASP A 175 -3.40 3.17 -4.05
C ASP A 175 -2.80 3.22 -5.46
N GLN A 176 -3.52 3.82 -6.42
CA GLN A 176 -3.05 3.97 -7.80
C GLN A 176 -1.87 4.93 -7.90
N ALA A 177 -1.87 5.99 -7.09
CA ALA A 177 -0.75 6.93 -7.02
C ALA A 177 0.52 6.22 -6.52
N TYR A 178 0.43 5.50 -5.40
CA TYR A 178 1.52 4.70 -4.87
C TYR A 178 2.02 3.64 -5.84
N ALA A 179 1.11 2.93 -6.51
CA ALA A 179 1.49 1.91 -7.49
C ALA A 179 2.24 2.52 -8.69
N ALA A 180 1.82 3.69 -9.17
CA ALA A 180 2.52 4.40 -10.24
C ALA A 180 3.92 4.84 -9.82
N THR A 181 4.06 5.39 -8.62
CA THR A 181 5.36 5.82 -8.08
C THR A 181 6.26 4.63 -7.81
N SER A 182 5.72 3.53 -7.29
CA SER A 182 6.47 2.29 -7.07
C SER A 182 7.03 1.74 -8.38
N ARG A 183 6.20 1.64 -9.44
CA ARG A 183 6.64 1.22 -10.78
C ARG A 183 7.76 2.11 -11.32
N SER A 184 7.61 3.42 -11.18
CA SER A 184 8.60 4.43 -11.61
C SER A 184 9.95 4.22 -10.91
N MET A 185 9.94 4.12 -9.57
CA MET A 185 11.16 3.90 -8.78
C MET A 185 11.79 2.52 -8.99
N ALA A 186 10.97 1.46 -9.01
CA ALA A 186 11.42 0.08 -9.24
C ALA A 186 11.99 -0.11 -10.64
N GLY A 187 11.40 0.53 -11.66
CA GLY A 187 11.91 0.53 -13.02
C GLY A 187 13.29 1.18 -13.12
N MET A 188 13.47 2.35 -12.49
CA MET A 188 14.76 3.03 -12.44
C MET A 188 15.81 2.17 -11.73
N ARG A 189 15.47 1.61 -10.57
CA ARG A 189 16.36 0.71 -9.82
C ARG A 189 16.74 -0.53 -10.60
N THR A 190 15.80 -1.14 -11.32
CA THR A 190 16.04 -2.30 -12.16
C THR A 190 17.01 -1.99 -13.30
N ALA A 191 16.81 -0.87 -13.99
CA ALA A 191 17.70 -0.43 -15.05
C ALA A 191 19.12 -0.16 -14.52
N MET A 192 19.24 0.49 -13.36
CA MET A 192 20.52 0.77 -12.73
C MET A 192 21.24 -0.48 -12.24
N ALA A 193 20.53 -1.42 -11.63
CA ALA A 193 21.09 -2.72 -11.25
C ALA A 193 21.60 -3.50 -12.47
N ALA A 194 21.01 -3.27 -13.65
CA ALA A 194 21.47 -3.81 -14.93
C ALA A 194 22.61 -2.98 -15.60
N GLY A 195 23.11 -1.93 -14.94
CA GLY A 195 24.23 -1.11 -15.40
C GLY A 195 23.86 0.13 -16.22
N ALA A 196 22.57 0.50 -16.30
CA ALA A 196 22.17 1.72 -16.99
C ALA A 196 22.68 2.97 -16.24
N PRO A 197 23.19 4.00 -16.94
CA PRO A 197 23.55 5.27 -16.31
C PRO A 197 22.34 5.92 -15.61
N PRO A 198 22.51 6.54 -14.43
CA PRO A 198 21.39 7.11 -13.66
C PRO A 198 20.49 8.07 -14.45
N ALA A 199 21.08 8.95 -15.27
CA ALA A 199 20.31 9.88 -16.10
C ALA A 199 19.44 9.18 -17.15
N ALA A 200 19.97 8.12 -17.79
CA ALA A 200 19.20 7.34 -18.77
C ALA A 200 18.09 6.53 -18.09
N ALA A 201 18.39 5.90 -16.95
CA ALA A 201 17.40 5.17 -16.15
C ALA A 201 16.27 6.10 -15.69
N ARG A 202 16.62 7.32 -15.23
CA ARG A 202 15.66 8.36 -14.86
C ARG A 202 14.78 8.76 -16.04
N ASP A 203 15.36 9.14 -17.17
CA ASP A 203 14.58 9.68 -18.28
C ASP A 203 13.67 8.63 -18.94
N GLN A 204 14.02 7.34 -18.83
CA GLN A 204 13.20 6.24 -19.33
C GLN A 204 12.14 5.76 -18.34
N HIS A 205 12.47 5.66 -17.04
CA HIS A 205 11.61 4.99 -16.06
C HIS A 205 10.97 5.92 -15.03
N ALA A 206 11.61 7.06 -14.73
CA ALA A 206 11.05 8.04 -13.81
C ALA A 206 10.02 8.92 -14.54
N VAL A 207 8.95 8.31 -15.03
CA VAL A 207 7.88 8.97 -15.80
C VAL A 207 6.54 8.36 -15.43
N TYR A 208 5.56 9.20 -15.11
CA TYR A 208 4.16 8.80 -15.00
C TYR A 208 3.54 8.77 -16.40
N THR A 209 2.99 7.61 -16.76
CA THR A 209 2.29 7.40 -18.04
C THR A 209 0.92 8.07 -18.02
N GLU A 210 0.30 8.22 -19.19
CA GLU A 210 -1.09 8.70 -19.26
C GLU A 210 -2.07 7.73 -18.60
N ALA A 211 -1.77 6.42 -18.62
CA ALA A 211 -2.55 5.42 -17.90
C ALA A 211 -2.45 5.62 -16.38
N ASP A 212 -1.26 5.94 -15.86
CA ASP A 212 -1.05 6.27 -14.44
C ASP A 212 -1.85 7.52 -14.05
N ARG A 213 -1.76 8.60 -14.86
CA ARG A 213 -2.52 9.84 -14.62
C ARG A 213 -4.01 9.59 -14.63
N ALA A 214 -4.51 8.82 -15.60
CA ALA A 214 -5.92 8.48 -15.67
C ALA A 214 -6.35 7.60 -14.48
N ALA A 215 -5.54 6.63 -14.05
CA ALA A 215 -5.85 5.77 -12.91
C ALA A 215 -5.89 6.56 -11.59
N ALA A 216 -4.89 7.40 -11.34
CA ALA A 216 -4.77 8.16 -10.11
C ALA A 216 -5.75 9.35 -10.05
N GLY A 217 -5.91 10.11 -11.12
CA GLY A 217 -6.66 11.38 -11.13
C GLY A 217 -8.18 11.26 -11.33
N ARG A 218 -8.73 10.06 -11.57
CA ARG A 218 -10.16 9.88 -11.85
C ARG A 218 -11.04 10.13 -10.63
N ARG A 219 -11.87 11.18 -10.65
CA ARG A 219 -12.86 11.44 -9.59
C ARG A 219 -13.93 10.36 -9.55
N ALA A 220 -14.43 10.04 -8.35
CA ALA A 220 -15.52 9.10 -8.16
C ALA A 220 -16.81 9.50 -8.93
N THR A 221 -17.04 10.79 -9.15
CA THR A 221 -18.20 11.35 -9.86
C THR A 221 -18.11 11.28 -11.38
N ASP A 222 -16.90 11.15 -11.92
CA ASP A 222 -16.65 11.08 -13.37
C ASP A 222 -16.79 9.65 -13.89
N ARG A 223 -17.18 8.70 -13.03
CA ARG A 223 -17.63 7.38 -13.45
C ARG A 223 -18.98 7.53 -14.17
N PRO A 224 -19.08 7.27 -15.48
CA PRO A 224 -20.35 7.38 -16.18
C PRO A 224 -21.38 6.44 -15.55
N ARG A 225 -22.57 7.00 -15.31
CA ARG A 225 -23.70 6.34 -14.66
C ARG A 225 -24.46 5.42 -15.64
N SER A 226 -23.76 4.63 -16.45
CA SER A 226 -24.36 3.60 -17.32
C SER A 226 -23.30 2.84 -18.12
N ALA A 227 -22.68 1.84 -17.50
CA ALA A 227 -22.34 0.56 -18.13
C ALA A 227 -21.89 -0.39 -17.02
N ARG A 228 -22.60 -1.51 -16.88
CA ARG A 228 -22.04 -2.67 -16.18
C ARG A 228 -20.70 -2.98 -16.86
N PRO A 229 -19.56 -3.11 -16.15
CA PRO A 229 -18.31 -3.41 -16.80
C PRO A 229 -18.48 -4.72 -17.57
N ALA A 230 -18.05 -4.74 -18.83
CA ALA A 230 -17.77 -6.01 -19.48
C ALA A 230 -16.78 -6.77 -18.60
N PRO A 231 -16.95 -8.09 -18.40
CA PRO A 231 -16.05 -8.87 -17.57
C PRO A 231 -14.63 -8.66 -18.09
N GLN A 232 -13.75 -8.16 -17.23
CA GLN A 232 -12.32 -8.21 -17.47
C GLN A 232 -11.95 -9.67 -17.75
N PRO A 233 -11.06 -9.95 -18.73
CA PRO A 233 -10.51 -11.30 -18.84
C PRO A 233 -9.92 -11.66 -17.47
N PRO A 234 -10.24 -12.84 -16.92
CA PRO A 234 -9.87 -13.15 -15.55
C PRO A 234 -8.34 -13.13 -15.43
N VAL A 235 -7.82 -12.14 -14.71
CA VAL A 235 -6.61 -12.36 -13.93
C VAL A 235 -6.98 -13.51 -12.99
N ALA A 236 -6.25 -14.61 -13.06
CA ALA A 236 -6.59 -15.82 -12.33
C ALA A 236 -6.72 -15.53 -10.82
N ALA A 237 -7.94 -15.51 -10.31
CA ALA A 237 -8.18 -15.95 -8.94
C ALA A 237 -8.30 -17.48 -9.03
N PRO A 238 -7.49 -18.23 -8.27
CA PRO A 238 -7.78 -18.35 -6.85
C PRO A 238 -6.53 -18.28 -5.95
N THR A 239 -6.61 -17.48 -4.90
CA THR A 239 -5.75 -17.60 -3.72
C THR A 239 -6.54 -18.43 -2.69
N GLY A 240 -5.97 -19.57 -2.25
CA GLY A 240 -6.62 -20.59 -1.40
C GLY A 240 -7.52 -21.58 -2.16
N THR A 241 -6.94 -22.57 -2.84
CA THR A 241 -7.67 -23.65 -3.55
C THR A 241 -7.76 -24.92 -2.72
N LYS A 242 -8.55 -25.90 -3.17
CA LYS A 242 -8.61 -27.21 -2.52
C LYS A 242 -7.25 -27.92 -2.49
N ASP A 243 -6.43 -27.72 -3.53
CA ASP A 243 -5.12 -28.36 -3.68
C ASP A 243 -3.98 -27.52 -3.08
N ASP A 244 -4.20 -26.22 -2.89
CA ASP A 244 -3.29 -25.26 -2.25
C ASP A 244 -4.08 -24.32 -1.31
N PRO A 245 -4.49 -24.81 -0.13
CA PRO A 245 -5.33 -24.05 0.79
C PRO A 245 -4.51 -22.99 1.53
N PHE A 246 -5.13 -21.86 1.84
CA PHE A 246 -4.48 -20.85 2.69
C PHE A 246 -4.13 -21.40 4.07
N ASP A 247 -3.04 -20.91 4.66
CA ASP A 247 -2.92 -20.91 6.12
C ASP A 247 -3.84 -19.85 6.76
N GLU A 248 -3.94 -19.86 8.09
CA GLU A 248 -4.81 -18.93 8.81
C GLU A 248 -4.44 -17.45 8.57
N TYR A 249 -3.15 -17.14 8.41
CA TYR A 249 -2.70 -15.77 8.17
C TYR A 249 -3.14 -15.28 6.78
N HIS A 250 -2.88 -16.04 5.73
CA HIS A 250 -3.23 -15.69 4.36
C HIS A 250 -4.75 -15.67 4.14
N LEU A 251 -5.50 -16.55 4.83
CA LEU A 251 -6.96 -16.47 4.85
C LEU A 251 -7.40 -15.10 5.40
N LEU A 252 -6.86 -14.66 6.54
CA LEU A 252 -7.25 -13.38 7.12
C LEU A 252 -6.87 -12.18 6.24
N GLN A 253 -5.73 -12.23 5.57
CA GLN A 253 -5.35 -11.20 4.59
C GLN A 253 -6.32 -11.16 3.40
N HIS A 254 -6.71 -12.32 2.88
CA HIS A 254 -7.71 -12.41 1.81
C HIS A 254 -9.08 -11.88 2.27
N LEU A 255 -9.57 -12.28 3.45
CA LEU A 255 -10.86 -11.78 3.94
C LEU A 255 -10.83 -10.26 4.21
N ARG A 256 -9.69 -9.71 4.66
CA ARG A 256 -9.48 -8.27 4.79
C ARG A 256 -9.58 -7.57 3.45
N SER A 257 -8.95 -8.09 2.41
CA SER A 257 -9.02 -7.50 1.06
C SER A 257 -10.46 -7.51 0.50
N VAL A 258 -11.24 -8.55 0.78
CA VAL A 258 -12.67 -8.62 0.40
C VAL A 258 -13.53 -7.64 1.20
N VAL A 259 -13.24 -7.41 2.48
CA VAL A 259 -13.95 -6.38 3.28
C VAL A 259 -13.66 -4.98 2.73
N VAL A 260 -12.40 -4.73 2.36
CA VAL A 260 -11.91 -3.46 1.80
C VAL A 260 -12.49 -3.20 0.41
N SER A 261 -12.67 -4.23 -0.43
CA SER A 261 -13.25 -4.08 -1.77
C SER A 261 -14.71 -3.60 -1.75
N GLY A 262 -15.38 -3.64 -0.60
CA GLY A 262 -16.79 -3.29 -0.46
C GLY A 262 -17.75 -4.36 -1.00
N SER A 263 -17.24 -5.54 -1.38
CA SER A 263 -18.06 -6.66 -1.86
C SER A 263 -19.15 -7.02 -0.84
N ALA A 264 -20.39 -7.19 -1.31
CA ALA A 264 -21.52 -7.52 -0.45
C ALA A 264 -21.41 -8.90 0.21
N THR A 265 -20.68 -9.81 -0.45
CA THR A 265 -20.39 -11.19 -0.02
C THR A 265 -18.97 -11.58 -0.37
N LEU A 266 -18.51 -12.75 0.09
CA LEU A 266 -17.15 -13.25 -0.11
C LEU A 266 -16.75 -13.33 -1.59
N ALA A 267 -17.68 -13.77 -2.44
CA ALA A 267 -17.52 -13.74 -3.88
C ALA A 267 -18.84 -13.43 -4.57
N ASP A 268 -18.81 -13.22 -5.89
CA ASP A 268 -20.00 -12.97 -6.69
C ASP A 268 -20.97 -14.16 -6.67
N ILE A 269 -22.12 -14.00 -6.01
CA ILE A 269 -23.14 -15.04 -5.89
C ILE A 269 -23.73 -15.41 -7.26
N GLY A 270 -23.80 -14.46 -8.21
CA GLY A 270 -24.30 -14.74 -9.56
C GLY A 270 -23.48 -15.81 -10.27
N THR A 271 -22.16 -15.75 -10.11
CA THR A 271 -21.20 -16.69 -10.70
C THR A 271 -21.08 -18.00 -9.90
N TYR A 272 -20.97 -17.92 -8.57
CA TYR A 272 -20.60 -19.07 -7.74
C TYR A 272 -21.75 -19.68 -6.93
N GLY A 273 -22.89 -19.00 -6.83
CA GLY A 273 -23.99 -19.38 -5.95
C GLY A 273 -23.57 -19.37 -4.47
N GLY A 274 -24.14 -20.26 -3.67
CA GLY A 274 -23.74 -20.48 -2.26
C GLY A 274 -22.68 -21.58 -2.08
N ARG A 275 -21.81 -21.78 -3.08
CA ARG A 275 -20.78 -22.84 -3.08
C ARG A 275 -19.49 -22.37 -2.40
N PRO A 276 -18.65 -23.30 -1.91
CA PRO A 276 -17.30 -22.97 -1.43
C PRO A 276 -16.45 -22.36 -2.55
N VAL A 277 -15.72 -21.29 -2.21
CA VAL A 277 -14.85 -20.54 -3.14
C VAL A 277 -13.46 -20.25 -2.56
N VAL A 278 -13.29 -20.37 -1.24
CA VAL A 278 -12.00 -20.20 -0.56
C VAL A 278 -11.75 -21.41 0.30
N TRP A 279 -10.57 -22.00 0.19
CA TRP A 279 -10.11 -23.13 1.03
C TRP A 279 -8.94 -22.68 1.89
N ALA A 280 -8.95 -23.13 3.15
CA ALA A 280 -7.93 -22.78 4.12
C ALA A 280 -7.72 -23.91 5.13
N THR A 281 -6.64 -23.82 5.91
CA THR A 281 -6.32 -24.70 7.02
C THR A 281 -6.30 -23.89 8.31
N LEU A 282 -7.23 -24.18 9.21
CA LEU A 282 -7.33 -23.54 10.52
C LEU A 282 -6.87 -24.52 11.60
N ARG A 283 -5.77 -24.21 12.28
CA ARG A 283 -5.17 -25.10 13.31
C ARG A 283 -5.03 -26.57 12.84
N GLY A 284 -4.63 -26.77 11.59
CA GLY A 284 -4.48 -28.09 10.96
C GLY A 284 -5.77 -28.72 10.45
N VAL A 285 -6.92 -28.06 10.57
CA VAL A 285 -8.22 -28.55 10.06
C VAL A 285 -8.56 -27.87 8.74
N PRO A 286 -8.75 -28.63 7.64
CA PRO A 286 -9.19 -28.09 6.36
C PRO A 286 -10.61 -27.54 6.43
N VAL A 287 -10.78 -26.31 5.97
CA VAL A 287 -12.05 -25.59 5.91
C VAL A 287 -12.29 -24.98 4.54
N SER A 288 -13.56 -24.73 4.23
CA SER A 288 -13.98 -23.99 3.05
C SER A 288 -15.01 -22.93 3.40
N LEU A 289 -14.86 -21.74 2.83
CA LEU A 289 -15.81 -20.64 2.95
C LEU A 289 -16.63 -20.50 1.67
N ASN A 290 -17.94 -20.34 1.85
CA ASN A 290 -18.87 -20.17 0.73
C ASN A 290 -18.94 -18.73 0.26
N ALA A 291 -19.18 -18.58 -1.04
CA ALA A 291 -19.29 -17.29 -1.73
C ALA A 291 -20.36 -16.37 -1.14
N ASP A 292 -21.43 -16.92 -0.57
CA ASP A 292 -22.54 -16.20 0.06
C ASP A 292 -22.26 -15.75 1.50
N THR A 293 -21.02 -15.93 2.00
CA THR A 293 -20.60 -15.36 3.29
C THR A 293 -20.72 -13.83 3.23
N SER A 294 -21.51 -13.24 4.12
CA SER A 294 -21.90 -11.83 4.04
C SER A 294 -20.78 -10.90 4.49
N ARG A 295 -20.73 -9.70 3.89
CA ARG A 295 -19.80 -8.64 4.31
C ARG A 295 -19.87 -8.35 5.80
N ALA A 296 -21.08 -8.32 6.38
CA ALA A 296 -21.27 -8.07 7.80
C ALA A 296 -20.61 -9.14 8.69
N ALA A 297 -20.60 -10.40 8.25
CA ALA A 297 -19.91 -11.48 8.95
C ALA A 297 -18.38 -11.38 8.79
N LEU A 298 -17.90 -11.02 7.59
CA LEU A 298 -16.47 -10.81 7.32
C LEU A 298 -15.90 -9.65 8.14
N VAL A 299 -16.62 -8.52 8.22
CA VAL A 299 -16.24 -7.36 9.04
C VAL A 299 -16.10 -7.78 10.51
N GLN A 300 -17.10 -8.48 11.06
CA GLN A 300 -17.04 -8.96 12.45
C GLN A 300 -15.84 -9.88 12.70
N LEU A 301 -15.51 -10.76 11.75
CA LEU A 301 -14.36 -11.66 11.85
C LEU A 301 -13.05 -10.89 11.84
N VAL A 302 -12.88 -9.95 10.89
CA VAL A 302 -11.69 -9.11 10.76
C VAL A 302 -11.48 -8.26 12.02
N GLU A 303 -12.54 -7.62 12.53
CA GLU A 303 -12.51 -6.87 13.78
C GLU A 303 -12.12 -7.76 14.97
N THR A 304 -12.69 -8.96 15.09
CA THR A 304 -12.33 -9.90 16.15
C THR A 304 -10.85 -10.28 16.08
N SER A 305 -10.32 -10.52 14.88
CA SER A 305 -8.90 -10.85 14.67
C SER A 305 -7.92 -9.73 15.06
N ALA A 306 -8.38 -8.48 15.05
CA ALA A 306 -7.56 -7.34 15.45
C ALA A 306 -7.31 -7.29 16.98
N HIS A 307 -8.12 -8.00 17.76
CA HIS A 307 -8.04 -8.03 19.22
C HIS A 307 -7.29 -9.25 19.77
N GLY A 308 -6.69 -10.07 18.89
CA GLY A 308 -5.93 -11.26 19.25
C GLY A 308 -6.31 -12.50 18.43
N PRO A 309 -5.78 -13.69 18.80
CA PRO A 309 -6.07 -14.94 18.10
C PRO A 309 -7.57 -15.25 18.06
N LEU A 310 -8.07 -15.68 16.89
CA LEU A 310 -9.48 -15.99 16.73
C LEU A 310 -9.87 -17.23 17.55
N PRO A 311 -10.98 -17.18 18.30
CA PRO A 311 -11.49 -18.31 19.06
C PRO A 311 -12.30 -19.22 18.13
N TRP A 312 -11.63 -19.82 17.16
CA TRP A 312 -12.25 -20.78 16.25
C TRP A 312 -12.92 -21.91 17.04
N GLY A 313 -14.04 -22.38 16.53
CA GLY A 313 -14.80 -23.49 17.07
C GLY A 313 -15.65 -24.15 16.00
N VAL A 314 -16.10 -25.38 16.28
CA VAL A 314 -17.02 -26.11 15.41
C VAL A 314 -18.34 -26.38 16.13
N ILE A 315 -19.43 -26.12 15.43
CA ILE A 315 -20.81 -26.28 15.91
C ILE A 315 -21.60 -27.17 14.95
N ALA A 316 -22.70 -27.74 15.46
CA ALA A 316 -23.55 -28.60 14.64
C ALA A 316 -24.23 -27.79 13.54
N ASN A 317 -24.24 -28.29 12.31
CA ASN A 317 -25.04 -27.74 11.21
C ASN A 317 -26.53 -28.09 11.39
N ARG A 318 -27.38 -27.77 10.40
CA ARG A 318 -28.83 -28.04 10.48
C ARG A 318 -29.17 -29.54 10.51
N ALA A 319 -28.29 -30.40 10.03
CA ALA A 319 -28.44 -31.86 10.05
C ALA A 319 -27.78 -32.51 11.28
N GLY A 320 -27.32 -31.72 12.26
CA GLY A 320 -26.70 -32.23 13.48
C GLY A 320 -25.22 -32.64 13.35
N ARG A 321 -24.59 -32.47 12.19
CA ARG A 321 -23.16 -32.80 11.99
C ARG A 321 -22.28 -31.64 12.47
N LEU A 322 -21.25 -31.96 13.26
CA LEU A 322 -20.24 -30.99 13.72
C LEU A 322 -19.27 -30.64 12.59
N ASP A 323 -19.74 -29.84 11.62
CA ASP A 323 -18.93 -29.41 10.48
C ASP A 323 -19.00 -27.90 10.21
N LYS A 324 -19.78 -27.13 10.98
CA LYS A 324 -19.89 -25.69 10.78
C LYS A 324 -18.87 -24.95 11.65
N VAL A 325 -18.04 -24.14 11.04
CA VAL A 325 -17.02 -23.33 11.72
C VAL A 325 -17.62 -22.01 12.20
N THR A 326 -17.19 -21.57 13.37
CA THR A 326 -17.50 -20.26 13.95
C THR A 326 -16.24 -19.65 14.56
N PHE A 327 -16.21 -18.32 14.63
CA PHE A 327 -15.20 -17.55 15.36
C PHE A 327 -15.80 -16.88 16.61
N ARG A 328 -17.02 -17.29 17.00
CA ARG A 328 -17.65 -16.94 18.27
C ARG A 328 -17.88 -18.20 19.08
N PRO A 329 -17.34 -18.33 20.31
CA PRO A 329 -17.44 -19.54 21.11
C PRO A 329 -18.88 -20.03 21.24
N GLY A 330 -19.17 -21.20 20.67
CA GLY A 330 -20.48 -21.87 20.77
C GLY A 330 -21.62 -21.19 20.01
N GLU A 331 -21.39 -20.11 19.28
CA GLU A 331 -22.47 -19.34 18.64
C GLU A 331 -22.44 -19.46 17.12
N ARG A 332 -23.63 -19.41 16.51
CA ARG A 332 -23.76 -19.24 15.05
C ARG A 332 -23.58 -17.77 14.69
N VAL A 333 -22.61 -17.46 13.83
CA VAL A 333 -22.52 -16.14 13.21
C VAL A 333 -23.45 -16.08 11.98
N ARG A 334 -24.42 -15.16 12.01
CA ARG A 334 -25.36 -14.97 10.90
C ARG A 334 -24.62 -14.51 9.65
N GLY A 335 -24.87 -15.17 8.52
CA GLY A 335 -24.22 -14.84 7.25
C GLY A 335 -22.77 -15.34 7.15
N PHE A 336 -22.26 -16.09 8.13
CA PHE A 336 -20.98 -16.77 8.02
C PHE A 336 -21.18 -18.23 7.62
N TYR A 337 -20.62 -18.62 6.47
CA TYR A 337 -20.77 -19.95 5.89
C TYR A 337 -19.39 -20.56 5.67
N CYS A 338 -18.79 -21.02 6.76
CA CYS A 338 -17.52 -21.75 6.77
C CYS A 338 -17.76 -23.16 7.31
N TYR A 339 -17.18 -24.16 6.65
CA TYR A 339 -17.38 -25.56 6.99
C TYR A 339 -16.06 -26.33 6.95
N THR A 340 -15.90 -27.30 7.84
CA THR A 340 -14.82 -28.27 7.78
C THR A 340 -15.07 -29.26 6.66
N SER A 341 -14.01 -29.80 6.06
CA SER A 341 -14.13 -30.79 4.99
C SER A 341 -14.66 -32.14 5.50
N ASP A 342 -14.32 -32.48 6.75
CA ASP A 342 -14.80 -33.67 7.45
C ASP A 342 -15.55 -33.30 8.74
N VAL A 343 -16.45 -34.17 9.19
CA VAL A 343 -17.16 -34.01 10.48
C VAL A 343 -16.15 -34.12 11.63
N GLN A 344 -16.17 -33.15 12.53
CA GLN A 344 -15.23 -33.06 13.64
C GLN A 344 -15.74 -33.74 14.91
N ALA A 345 -14.82 -34.21 15.74
CA ALA A 345 -15.11 -34.63 17.11
C ALA A 345 -15.21 -33.41 18.04
N ALA A 346 -16.00 -33.51 19.11
CA ALA A 346 -16.17 -32.43 20.10
C ALA A 346 -14.84 -31.97 20.76
N ALA A 347 -13.91 -32.91 20.95
CA ALA A 347 -12.58 -32.64 21.51
C ALA A 347 -11.49 -32.40 20.43
N GLY A 348 -11.87 -32.01 19.22
CA GLY A 348 -10.95 -31.80 18.09
C GLY A 348 -10.11 -30.51 18.17
N PRO A 349 -9.19 -30.27 17.21
CA PRO A 349 -8.21 -29.16 17.23
C PRO A 349 -8.83 -27.76 17.24
N LEU A 350 -10.03 -27.61 16.68
CA LEU A 350 -10.80 -26.36 16.74
C LEU A 350 -11.66 -26.27 18.03
N GLY A 351 -11.85 -27.37 18.77
CA GLY A 351 -12.70 -27.45 19.96
C GLY A 351 -14.20 -27.29 19.67
N SER A 352 -15.04 -27.78 20.58
CA SER A 352 -16.47 -27.48 20.62
C SER A 352 -16.83 -26.74 21.91
N VAL A 353 -17.44 -25.56 21.80
CA VAL A 353 -18.09 -24.88 22.93
C VAL A 353 -19.60 -25.04 22.72
N ALA A 354 -20.33 -25.44 23.76
CA ALA A 354 -21.76 -25.76 23.67
C ALA A 354 -22.58 -24.57 23.14
N VAL A 355 -23.56 -24.85 22.29
CA VAL A 355 -24.45 -23.82 21.72
C VAL A 355 -25.49 -23.42 22.75
N ALA A 356 -25.48 -22.16 23.20
CA ALA A 356 -26.60 -21.57 23.92
C ALA A 356 -27.81 -21.53 22.97
N ARG A 357 -28.94 -22.10 23.42
CA ARG A 357 -30.17 -22.24 22.63
C ARG A 357 -30.79 -20.90 22.25
#